data_AF-A0A3S1YVQ8-F1
#
_entry.id   AF-A0A3S1YVQ8-F1
#
_cell.length_a   1.000
_cell.length_b   1.000
_cell.length_c   1.000
_cell.angle_alpha   90.00
_cell.angle_beta   90.00
_cell.angle_gamma   90.00
#
_symmetry.space_group_name_H-M   'P 1'
#
loop_
_entity.id
_entity.type
_entity.pdbx_description
1 polymer ?
#
loop_
_entity_poly.entity_id
_entity_poly.type
_entity_poly.pdbx_seq_one_letter_code
_entity_poly.pdbx_strand_id
1 'polypeptide(L)' 'MKDQYANMAFGMAIGVGVGAAIGTALDNIPMGVAVGIAIGAAFGAWRRK' A
#
# COMPACT_ATOMS: atom_id res chain seq x y z
N MET A 1 10.34 12.37 -14.07
CA MET A 1 8.91 12.05 -13.88
C MET A 1 8.62 10.54 -13.83
N LYS A 2 9.39 9.66 -14.49
CA LYS A 2 9.18 8.19 -14.44
C LYS A 2 9.32 7.59 -13.03
N ASP A 3 10.25 8.11 -12.24
CA ASP A 3 10.58 7.54 -10.92
C ASP A 3 9.50 7.79 -9.86
N GLN A 4 8.71 8.87 -10.01
CA GLN A 4 7.62 9.17 -9.07
C GLN A 4 6.47 8.16 -9.20
N TYR A 5 6.08 7.83 -10.44
CA TYR A 5 5.06 6.81 -10.68
C TYR A 5 5.56 5.43 -10.26
N ALA A 6 6.85 5.14 -10.47
CA ALA A 6 7.46 3.90 -10.00
C ALA A 6 7.42 3.77 -8.46
N ASN A 7 7.78 4.84 -7.74
CA ASN A 7 7.73 4.85 -6.27
C ASN A 7 6.29 4.73 -5.73
N MET A 8 5.33 5.40 -6.37
CA MET A 8 3.91 5.30 -6.01
C MET A 8 3.36 3.90 -6.30
N ALA A 9 3.65 3.34 -7.47
CA ALA A 9 3.22 2.01 -7.87
C ALA A 9 3.85 0.92 -6.98
N PHE A 10 5.12 1.08 -6.63
CA PHE A 10 5.82 0.19 -5.70
C PHE A 10 5.20 0.22 -4.30
N GLY A 11 4.96 1.43 -3.76
CA GLY A 11 4.27 1.59 -2.47
C GLY A 11 2.88 0.98 -2.47
N MET A 12 2.11 1.18 -3.55
CA MET A 12 0.79 0.58 -3.72
C MET A 12 0.83 -0.95 -3.81
N ALA A 13 1.76 -1.52 -4.58
CA ALA A 13 1.88 -2.97 -4.74
C ALA A 13 2.19 -3.66 -3.39
N ILE A 14 3.13 -3.09 -2.63
CA ILE A 14 3.46 -3.59 -1.28
C ILE A 14 2.28 -3.37 -0.33
N GLY A 15 1.71 -2.16 -0.32
CA GLY A 15 0.60 -1.82 0.57
C GLY A 15 -0.60 -2.76 0.40
N VAL A 16 -1.02 -3.01 -0.84
CA VAL A 16 -2.13 -3.92 -1.14
C VAL A 16 -1.77 -5.37 -0.82
N GLY A 17 -0.56 -5.83 -1.18
CA GLY A 17 -0.13 -7.21 -0.90
C GLY A 17 -0.06 -7.52 0.60
N VAL A 18 0.56 -6.63 1.37
CA VAL A 18 0.65 -6.75 2.83
C VAL A 18 -0.71 -6.55 3.48
N GLY A 19 -1.48 -5.56 3.04
CA GLY A 19 -2.83 -5.28 3.56
C GLY A 19 -3.79 -6.45 3.34
N ALA A 20 -3.71 -7.11 2.17
CA ALA A 20 -4.47 -8.32 1.90
C ALA A 20 -4.06 -9.45 2.85
N ALA A 21 -2.75 -9.71 3.03
CA ALA A 21 -2.26 -10.75 3.93
C ALA A 21 -2.67 -10.52 5.41
N ILE A 22 -2.59 -9.26 5.87
CA ILE A 22 -3.07 -8.89 7.21
C ILE A 22 -4.59 -9.05 7.29
N GLY A 23 -5.32 -8.57 6.28
CA GLY A 23 -6.78 -8.70 6.23
C GLY A 23 -7.27 -10.14 6.26
N THR A 24 -6.55 -11.05 5.59
CA THR A 24 -6.82 -12.49 5.65
C THR A 24 -6.51 -13.07 7.02
N ALA A 25 -5.44 -12.61 7.69
CA ALA A 25 -5.08 -13.08 9.02
C ALA A 25 -6.05 -12.60 10.11
N LEU A 26 -6.75 -11.50 9.86
CA LEU A 26 -7.74 -10.89 10.76
C LEU A 26 -9.20 -11.26 10.40
N ASP A 27 -9.42 -12.12 9.40
CA ASP A 27 -10.75 -12.41 8.82
C ASP A 27 -11.54 -11.14 8.43
N ASN A 28 -10.83 -10.06 8.11
CA ASN A 28 -11.39 -8.78 7.70
C ASN A 28 -10.57 -8.18 6.55
N ILE A 29 -10.73 -8.79 5.37
CA ILE A 29 -10.07 -8.37 4.14
C ILE A 29 -10.36 -6.89 3.79
N PRO A 30 -11.61 -6.39 3.88
CA PRO A 30 -11.89 -4.98 3.58
C PRO A 30 -11.06 -4.02 4.43
N MET A 31 -10.97 -4.29 5.74
CA MET A 31 -10.18 -3.46 6.65
C MET A 31 -8.68 -3.58 6.35
N GLY A 32 -8.16 -4.80 6.16
CA GLY A 32 -6.74 -5.01 5.86
C GLY A 32 -6.30 -4.35 4.56
N VAL A 33 -7.10 -4.45 3.50
CA VAL A 33 -6.84 -3.79 2.21
C VAL A 33 -6.92 -2.27 2.34
N ALA A 34 -7.90 -1.73 3.06
CA ALA A 34 -8.00 -0.28 3.29
C ALA A 34 -6.77 0.28 4.02
N VAL A 35 -6.32 -0.41 5.08
CA VAL A 35 -5.10 -0.06 5.83
C VAL A 35 -3.86 -0.19 4.93
N GLY A 36 -3.77 -1.27 4.16
CA GLY A 36 -2.68 -1.51 3.22
C GLY A 36 -2.55 -0.42 2.15
N ILE A 37 -3.66 0.00 1.55
CA ILE A 37 -3.69 1.11 0.58
C ILE A 37 -3.27 2.42 1.26
N ALA A 38 -3.76 2.71 2.48
CA ALA A 38 -3.40 3.92 3.21
C ALA A 38 -1.89 3.99 3.49
N ILE A 39 -1.29 2.88 3.93
CA ILE A 39 0.16 2.78 4.18
C ILE A 39 0.94 2.88 2.87
N GLY A 40 0.52 2.15 1.82
CA GLY A 40 1.16 2.20 0.51
C GLY A 40 1.15 3.59 -0.13
N ALA A 41 0.03 4.32 0.01
CA ALA A 41 -0.10 5.70 -0.42
C ALA A 41 0.81 6.63 0.39
N ALA A 42 0.86 6.48 1.72
CA ALA A 42 1.73 7.27 2.58
C ALA A 42 3.21 7.05 2.25
N PHE A 43 3.62 5.81 1.99
CA PHE A 43 5.00 5.47 1.61
C PHE A 43 5.38 6.03 0.24
N GLY A 44 4.49 5.89 -0.74
CA GLY A 44 4.66 6.48 -2.07
C GLY A 44 4.76 8.00 -2.01
N ALA A 45 3.94 8.66 -1.17
CA ALA A 45 3.96 10.10 -0.97
C ALA A 45 5.18 10.59 -0.20
N TRP A 46 5.64 9.87 0.82
CA TRP A 46 6.81 10.24 1.62
C TRP A 46 8.08 10.24 0.77
N ARG A 47 8.24 9.25 -0.10
CA ARG A 47 9.39 9.14 -1.02
C ARG A 47 9.37 10.17 -2.16
N ARG A 48 8.33 11.01 -2.24
CA ARG A 48 8.30 12.19 -3.14
C ARG A 48 8.95 13.43 -2.55
N LYS A 49 9.21 13.45 -1.24
CA LYS A 49 9.84 14.57 -0.54
C LYS A 49 11.35 14.36 -0.45
#